data_AF-A0AAE4B4L3-F1
#
_entry.id   AF-A0AAE4B4L3-F1
#
_cell.length_a   1.000
_cell.length_b   1.000
_cell.length_c   1.000
_cell.angle_alpha   90.00
_cell.angle_beta   90.00
_cell.angle_gamma   90.00
#
_symmetry.space_group_name_H-M   'P 1'
#
loop_
_entity.id
_entity.type
_entity.pdbx_description
1 polymer ?
#
loop_
_entity_poly.entity_id
_entity_poly.type
_entity_poly.pdbx_seq_one_letter_code
_entity_poly.pdbx_strand_id
1 'polypeptide(L)'
;MTDPLDQPENEGYTLLYPFTACTSNGGPYDDEAFTAGVQTGRIERSLAVAASLDVSEVQITAYAALRHQLELIAMHHGYPNITTQAADETPEWALFTFRKSAP
;
A
#
# COMPACT_ATOMS: atom_id res chain seq x y z
N MET A 1 -10.15 -56.80 13.70
CA MET A 1 -9.28 -56.22 12.66
C MET A 1 -10.02 -55.02 12.13
N THR A 2 -9.73 -53.86 12.69
CA THR A 2 -10.47 -52.61 12.43
C THR A 2 -9.83 -51.92 11.22
N ASP A 3 -10.65 -51.55 10.25
CA ASP A 3 -10.25 -50.93 8.99
C ASP A 3 -9.52 -49.58 9.26
N PRO A 4 -8.32 -49.33 8.70
CA PRO A 4 -7.56 -48.10 8.91
C PRO A 4 -8.18 -46.80 8.34
N LEU A 5 -9.41 -46.86 7.81
CA LEU A 5 -10.10 -45.71 7.20
C LEU A 5 -10.93 -44.85 8.19
N ASP A 6 -10.92 -45.16 9.48
CA ASP A 6 -11.72 -44.46 10.49
C ASP A 6 -10.94 -43.27 11.13
N GLN A 7 -10.40 -42.37 10.30
CA GLN A 7 -9.76 -41.13 10.78
C GLN A 7 -10.67 -39.93 10.49
N PRO A 8 -11.00 -39.09 11.50
CA PRO A 8 -11.83 -37.92 11.31
C PRO A 8 -11.14 -36.92 10.37
N GLU A 9 -11.90 -36.55 9.35
CA GLU A 9 -11.50 -35.69 8.24
C GLU A 9 -11.07 -34.32 8.79
N ASN A 10 -9.80 -34.00 8.59
CA ASN A 10 -9.14 -32.79 9.06
C ASN A 10 -9.88 -31.56 8.49
N GLU A 11 -10.50 -30.77 9.36
CA GLU A 11 -11.20 -29.53 9.01
C GLU A 11 -10.25 -28.61 8.22
N GLY A 12 -10.50 -28.50 6.92
CA GLY A 12 -9.66 -27.76 5.99
C GLY A 12 -9.62 -26.28 6.34
N TYR A 13 -8.56 -25.86 7.04
CA TYR A 13 -8.19 -24.45 7.15
C TYR A 13 -7.87 -23.91 5.75
N THR A 14 -8.87 -23.36 5.09
CA THR A 14 -8.67 -22.64 3.82
C THR A 14 -8.00 -21.31 4.15
N LEU A 15 -6.76 -21.14 3.70
CA LEU A 15 -6.06 -19.87 3.74
C LEU A 15 -6.82 -18.91 2.80
N LEU A 16 -7.67 -18.05 3.36
CA LEU A 16 -8.41 -17.03 2.60
C LEU A 16 -7.48 -15.85 2.35
N TYR A 17 -6.43 -16.06 1.55
CA TYR A 17 -5.60 -14.99 1.05
C TYR A 17 -6.28 -14.45 -0.21
N PRO A 18 -6.77 -13.19 -0.24
CA PRO A 18 -7.27 -12.62 -1.49
C PRO A 18 -6.06 -12.40 -2.41
N PHE A 19 -5.82 -13.35 -3.30
CA PHE A 19 -4.90 -13.16 -4.40
C PHE A 19 -5.58 -12.25 -5.43
N THR A 20 -5.33 -10.94 -5.35
CA THR A 20 -5.74 -10.03 -6.41
C THR A 20 -4.87 -10.31 -7.62
N ALA A 21 -5.43 -10.97 -8.63
CA ALA A 21 -4.76 -11.19 -9.90
C ALA A 21 -4.56 -9.82 -10.60
N CYS A 22 -3.35 -9.28 -10.56
CA CYS A 22 -2.99 -8.15 -11.40
C CYS A 22 -2.70 -8.67 -12.80
N THR A 23 -3.65 -8.52 -13.72
CA THR A 23 -3.40 -8.74 -15.15
C THR A 23 -2.41 -7.67 -15.62
N SER A 24 -1.17 -8.07 -15.87
CA SER A 24 -0.23 -7.24 -16.63
C SER A 24 -0.78 -7.12 -18.05
N ASN A 25 -1.23 -5.92 -18.43
CA ASN A 25 -1.50 -5.59 -19.83
C ASN A 25 -0.15 -5.55 -20.54
N GLY A 26 0.28 -6.69 -21.08
CA GLY A 26 1.57 -6.88 -21.75
C GLY A 26 1.77 -6.07 -23.04
N GLY A 27 1.78 -4.74 -22.93
CA GLY A 27 2.27 -3.80 -23.93
C GLY A 27 3.70 -3.34 -23.62
N PRO A 28 4.37 -2.65 -24.55
CA PRO A 28 5.74 -2.17 -24.35
C PRO A 28 5.74 -1.16 -23.19
N TYR A 29 6.23 -1.59 -22.02
CA TYR A 29 6.27 -0.85 -20.75
C TYR A 29 5.00 -0.05 -20.48
N ASP A 30 4.14 -0.55 -19.58
CA ASP A 30 3.07 0.28 -19.03
C ASP A 30 3.73 1.41 -18.21
N ASP A 31 3.98 2.55 -18.87
CA ASP A 31 4.68 3.72 -18.31
C ASP A 31 4.04 4.18 -17.01
N GLU A 32 2.74 3.95 -16.85
CA GLU A 32 2.00 4.23 -15.62
C GLU A 32 2.45 3.31 -14.48
N ALA A 33 2.61 2.01 -14.73
CA ALA A 33 3.09 1.05 -13.73
C ALA A 33 4.54 1.34 -13.32
N PHE A 34 5.40 1.70 -14.28
CA PHE A 34 6.78 2.10 -13.97
C PHE A 34 6.82 3.40 -13.14
N THR A 35 6.04 4.40 -13.55
CA THR A 35 5.95 5.70 -12.85
C THR A 35 5.38 5.53 -11.45
N ALA A 36 4.35 4.69 -11.28
CA ALA A 36 3.78 4.33 -10.00
C ALA A 36 4.81 3.68 -9.07
N GLY A 37 5.58 2.70 -9.58
CA GLY A 37 6.65 2.04 -8.82
C GLY A 37 7.75 3.01 -8.38
N VAL A 38 8.19 3.89 -9.28
CA VAL A 38 9.22 4.90 -8.96
C VAL A 38 8.72 5.91 -7.92
N GLN A 39 7.49 6.40 -8.05
CA GLN A 39 6.92 7.35 -7.08
C GLN A 39 6.73 6.70 -5.70
N THR A 40 6.13 5.51 -5.65
CA THR A 40 5.90 4.80 -4.39
C THR A 40 7.21 4.47 -3.68
N GLY A 41 8.23 3.98 -4.37
CA GLY A 41 9.55 3.71 -3.76
C GLY A 41 10.24 4.98 -3.23
N ARG A 42 10.10 6.12 -3.91
CA ARG A 42 10.61 7.42 -3.41
C ARG A 42 9.88 7.88 -2.15
N ILE A 43 8.56 7.67 -2.09
CA ILE A 43 7.73 8.05 -0.94
C ILE A 43 8.01 7.13 0.24
N GLU A 44 8.10 5.82 0.02
CA GLU A 44 8.50 4.83 1.03
C GLU A 44 9.83 5.22 1.68
N ARG A 45 10.85 5.52 0.87
CA ARG A 45 12.15 5.96 1.40
C ARG A 45 12.04 7.26 2.20
N SER A 46 11.23 8.21 1.73
CA SER A 46 11.00 9.48 2.44
C SER A 46 10.34 9.27 3.80
N LEU A 47 9.32 8.41 3.86
CA LEU A 47 8.62 8.07 5.10
C LEU A 47 9.50 7.27 6.07
N ALA A 48 10.34 6.36 5.57
CA ALA A 48 11.32 5.65 6.38
C ALA A 48 12.32 6.60 7.05
N VAL A 49 12.84 7.57 6.29
CA VAL A 49 13.74 8.61 6.84
C VAL A 49 13.01 9.48 7.86
N ALA A 50 11.80 9.94 7.53
CA ALA A 50 10.99 10.77 8.44
C ALA A 50 10.67 10.04 9.75
N ALA A 51 10.32 8.74 9.67
CA ALA A 51 10.09 7.90 10.84
C ALA A 51 11.35 7.78 11.72
N SER A 52 12.53 7.62 11.10
CA SER A 52 13.81 7.53 11.83
C SER A 52 14.22 8.82 12.54
N LEU A 53 13.73 9.97 12.06
CA LEU A 53 13.95 11.29 12.63
C LEU A 53 12.81 11.75 13.55
N ASP A 54 11.85 10.86 13.83
CA ASP A 54 10.66 11.14 14.64
C ASP A 54 9.82 12.33 14.13
N VAL A 55 9.76 12.54 12.82
CA VAL A 55 8.95 13.60 12.21
C VAL A 55 7.47 13.28 12.37
N SER A 56 6.70 14.21 12.94
CA SER A 56 5.27 14.03 13.24
C SER A 56 4.36 14.15 12.02
N GLU A 57 4.76 14.93 11.02
CA GLU A 57 4.00 15.19 9.80
C GLU A 57 4.89 15.25 8.56
N VAL A 58 4.48 14.60 7.48
CA VAL A 58 5.14 14.63 6.17
C VAL A 58 4.12 15.00 5.10
N GLN A 59 4.49 15.90 4.19
CA GLN A 59 3.63 16.31 3.07
C GLN A 59 4.32 16.00 1.74
N ILE A 60 3.64 15.29 0.85
CA ILE A 60 4.18 14.90 -0.46
C ILE A 60 3.08 15.00 -1.53
N THR A 61 3.40 15.61 -2.66
CA THR A 61 2.55 15.61 -3.84
C THR A 61 2.82 14.36 -4.68
N ALA A 62 1.77 13.60 -5.00
CA ALA A 62 1.86 12.37 -5.79
C ALA A 62 0.59 12.18 -6.63
N TYR A 63 0.60 11.19 -7.53
CA TYR A 63 -0.61 10.84 -8.27
C TYR A 63 -1.73 10.38 -7.32
N ALA A 64 -2.93 10.91 -7.51
CA ALA A 64 -4.11 10.60 -6.70
C ALA A 64 -4.46 9.10 -6.74
N ALA A 65 -4.19 8.43 -7.87
CA ALA A 65 -4.39 7.00 -8.05
C ALA A 65 -3.55 6.13 -7.09
N LEU A 66 -2.45 6.65 -6.55
CA LEU A 66 -1.57 5.92 -5.64
C LEU A 66 -2.09 5.88 -4.20
N ARG A 67 -3.19 6.57 -3.88
CA ARG A 67 -3.70 6.75 -2.52
C ARG A 67 -3.69 5.48 -1.68
N HIS A 68 -4.28 4.40 -2.17
CA HIS A 68 -4.38 3.16 -1.39
C HIS A 68 -3.02 2.49 -1.12
N GLN A 69 -2.09 2.58 -2.05
CA GLN A 69 -0.73 2.06 -1.84
C GLN A 69 0.01 2.93 -0.82
N LEU A 70 -0.13 4.26 -0.92
CA LEU A 70 0.47 5.19 0.04
C LEU A 70 -0.12 5.05 1.44
N GLU A 71 -1.41 4.70 1.56
CA GLU A 71 -2.06 4.35 2.82
C GLU A 71 -1.35 3.18 3.51
N LEU A 72 -1.08 2.11 2.79
CA LEU A 72 -0.40 0.93 3.34
C LEU A 72 1.07 1.22 3.71
N ILE A 73 1.79 1.94 2.84
CA ILE A 73 3.20 2.33 3.09
C ILE A 73 3.29 3.23 4.33
N ALA A 74 2.39 4.21 4.45
CA ALA A 74 2.35 5.12 5.58
C ALA A 74 2.05 4.39 6.90
N MET A 75 1.08 3.47 6.90
CA MET A 75 0.80 2.61 8.06
C MET A 75 2.03 1.79 8.46
N HIS A 76 2.74 1.21 7.49
CA HIS A 76 3.98 0.46 7.74
C HIS A 76 5.05 1.31 8.45
N HIS A 77 5.13 2.60 8.13
CA HIS A 77 6.09 3.54 8.72
C HIS A 77 5.57 4.31 9.95
N GLY A 78 4.41 3.96 10.49
CA GLY A 78 3.88 4.58 11.72
C GLY A 78 3.13 5.89 11.50
N TYR A 79 2.62 6.14 10.29
CA TYR A 79 1.77 7.27 9.93
C TYR A 79 0.34 6.79 9.61
N PRO A 80 -0.49 6.47 10.63
CA PRO A 80 -1.82 5.90 10.39
C PRO A 80 -2.84 6.92 9.88
N ASN A 81 -2.57 8.22 10.02
CA ASN A 81 -3.50 9.28 9.66
C ASN A 81 -3.05 9.95 8.36
N ILE A 82 -3.86 9.83 7.31
CA ILE A 82 -3.55 10.42 6.00
C ILE A 82 -4.70 11.30 5.57
N THR A 83 -4.38 12.51 5.14
CA THR A 83 -5.32 13.42 4.48
C THR A 83 -4.85 13.68 3.05
N THR A 84 -5.81 13.81 2.14
CA THR A 84 -5.53 14.05 0.73
C THR A 84 -6.28 15.28 0.25
N GLN A 85 -5.59 16.18 -0.44
CA GLN A 85 -6.16 17.35 -1.09
C GLN A 85 -5.83 17.30 -2.58
N ALA A 86 -6.85 17.26 -3.44
CA ALA A 86 -6.67 17.30 -4.88
C ALA A 86 -6.13 18.67 -5.32
N ALA A 87 -5.32 18.70 -6.38
CA ALA A 87 -4.90 19.94 -7.01
C ALA A 87 -6.03 20.48 -7.91
N ASP A 88 -6.31 21.79 -7.83
CA ASP A 88 -7.46 22.42 -8.50
C ASP A 88 -7.39 22.32 -10.03
N GLU A 89 -6.22 22.55 -10.61
CA GLU A 89 -6.02 22.58 -12.07
C GLU A 89 -5.55 21.23 -12.65
N THR A 90 -5.28 20.23 -11.79
CA THR A 90 -4.61 18.99 -12.20
C THR A 90 -5.06 17.82 -11.30
N PRO A 91 -6.31 17.34 -11.45
CA PRO A 91 -6.97 16.44 -10.49
C PRO A 91 -6.31 15.05 -10.38
N GLU A 92 -5.46 14.67 -11.33
CA GLU A 92 -4.66 13.46 -11.25
C GLU A 92 -3.54 13.54 -10.21
N TRP A 93 -3.22 14.73 -9.70
CA TRP A 93 -2.29 14.95 -8.59
C TRP A 93 -3.01 15.37 -7.32
N ALA A 94 -2.47 14.91 -6.19
CA ALA A 94 -2.94 15.30 -4.89
C ALA A 94 -1.77 15.52 -3.92
N LEU A 95 -1.97 16.45 -2.99
CA LEU A 95 -1.14 16.61 -1.81
C LEU A 95 -1.58 15.59 -0.76
N PHE A 96 -0.68 14.70 -0.38
CA PHE A 96 -0.85 13.77 0.73
C PHE A 96 -0.17 14.32 1.97
N THR A 97 -0.88 14.30 3.10
CA THR A 97 -0.32 14.61 4.41
C THR A 97 -0.39 13.40 5.31
N PHE A 98 0.77 12.90 5.72
CA PHE A 98 0.95 11.73 6.58
C PHE A 98 1.23 12.21 8.00
N ARG A 99 0.48 11.72 8.99
CA ARG A 99 0.64 12.10 10.40
C ARG A 99 0.76 10.88 11.30
N LYS A 100 1.64 10.98 12.29
CA LYS A 100 1.65 10.04 13.42
C LYS A 100 0.35 10.20 14.23
N SER A 101 -0.04 9.16 14.97
CA SER A 101 -1.03 9.34 16.03
C SER A 101 -0.44 10.25 17.10
N ALA A 102 -1.26 11.14 17.66
CA ALA A 102 -0.89 11.83 18.88
C ALA A 102 -0.56 10.79 19.97
N PRO A 103 0.49 11.01 20.79
CA PRO A 103 0.79 10.13 21.91
C PRO A 103 -0.36 10.08 22.93
#